data_AF-G9BHS8-F1
#
_entry.id   AF-G9BHS8-F1
#
_cell.length_a   1.000
_cell.length_b   1.000
_cell.length_c   1.000
_cell.angle_alpha   90.00
_cell.angle_beta   90.00
_cell.angle_gamma   90.00
#
_symmetry.space_group_name_H-M   'P 1'
#
loop_
_entity.id
_entity.type
_entity.pdbx_description
1 polymer ?
#
loop_
_entity_poly.entity_id
_entity_poly.type
_entity_poly.pdbx_seq_one_letter_code
_entity_poly.pdbx_strand_id
1 'polypeptide(L)' 'RLQEALNLFKSIWNNRWLRTISVILFLNKQDLLAEKVLAGKS' A
#
# COMPACT_ATOMS: atom_id res chain seq x y z
N ARG A 1 -2.60 7.29 -7.70
CA ARG A 1 -3.03 6.95 -6.31
C ARG A 1 -2.18 5.85 -5.69
N LEU A 2 -1.96 4.69 -6.33
CA LEU A 2 -1.05 3.66 -5.79
C LEU A 2 0.38 4.19 -5.60
N GLN A 3 0.96 4.84 -6.62
CA GLN A 3 2.30 5.43 -6.53
C GLN A 3 2.43 6.46 -5.40
N GLU A 4 1.39 7.26 -5.19
CA GLU A 4 1.32 8.24 -4.11
C GLU A 4 1.33 7.56 -2.73
N ALA A 5 0.55 6.48 -2.57
CA ALA A 5 0.57 5.67 -1.36
C ALA A 5 1.94 5.01 -1.10
N LEU A 6 2.61 4.53 -2.16
CA LEU A 6 3.97 3.97 -2.06
C LEU A 6 4.99 5.03 -1.64
N ASN A 7 4.91 6.24 -2.20
CA ASN A 7 5.79 7.35 -1.83
C ASN A 7 5.57 7.76 -0.37
N LEU A 8 4.32 7.80 0.09
CA LEU A 8 3.98 8.09 1.48
C LEU A 8 4.52 7.00 2.42
N PHE A 9 4.29 5.72 2.09
CA PHE A 9 4.80 4.60 2.87
C PHE A 9 6.34 4.64 2.96
N LYS A 10 7.03 4.93 1.86
CA LYS A 10 8.49 5.11 1.83
C LYS A 10 8.95 6.25 2.75
N SER A 11 8.21 7.36 2.80
CA SER A 11 8.51 8.49 3.71
C SER A 11 8.36 8.08 5.18
N ILE A 12 7.28 7.37 5.53
CA ILE A 12 7.02 6.88 6.90
C ILE A 12 8.08 5.86 7.32
N TRP A 13 8.35 4.87 6.47
CA TRP A 13 9.30 3.78 6.75
C TRP A 13 10.73 4.27 6.97
N ASN A 14 11.15 5.30 6.24
CA ASN A 14 12.49 5.88 6.36
C ASN A 14 12.55 7.07 7.33
N ASN A 15 11.46 7.39 8.03
CA ASN A 15 11.42 8.52 8.96
C ASN A 15 12.31 8.25 10.18
N ARG A 16 13.29 9.13 10.44
CA ARG A 16 14.23 9.00 11.57
C ARG A 16 13.52 8.87 12.92
N TRP A 17 12.38 9.52 13.08
CA TRP A 17 11.59 9.56 14.31
C TRP A 17 10.72 8.31 14.53
N LEU A 18 10.50 7.50 13.48
CA LEU A 18 9.66 6.31 13.53
C LEU A 18 10.46 5.00 13.48
N ARG A 19 11.80 5.05 13.59
CA ARG A 19 12.70 3.89 13.42
C ARG A 19 12.39 2.69 14.32
N THR A 20 11.86 2.91 15.51
CA THR A 20 11.54 1.86 16.47
C THR A 20 10.04 1.52 16.52
N ILE A 21 9.23 2.22 15.73
CA ILE A 21 7.79 2.02 15.69
C ILE A 21 7.48 0.99 14.60
N SER A 22 6.82 -0.09 15.00
CA SER A 22 6.33 -1.09 14.05
C SER A 22 5.16 -0.54 13.24
N VAL A 23 5.10 -0.89 11.96
CA VAL A 23 4.02 -0.50 11.06
C VAL A 23 3.21 -1.72 10.68
N ILE A 24 1.91 -1.68 10.95
CA ILE A 24 0.95 -2.65 10.41
C ILE A 24 0.43 -2.08 9.09
N LEU A 25 0.70 -2.77 7.99
CA LEU A 25 0.26 -2.36 6.65
C LEU A 25 -1.04 -3.06 6.26
N PHE A 26 -2.12 -2.30 6.08
CA PHE A 26 -3.37 -2.83 5.54
C PHE A 26 -3.46 -2.56 4.03
N LEU A 27 -3.49 -3.64 3.26
CA LEU A 27 -3.80 -3.61 1.84
C LEU A 27 -5.31 -3.70 1.66
N ASN A 28 -5.99 -2.56 1.69
CA ASN A 28 -7.45 -2.48 1.58
C ASN A 28 -7.94 -2.74 0.14
N LYS A 29 -9.25 -3.03 0.03
CA LYS A 29 -9.98 -3.20 -1.25
C LYS A 29 -9.54 -4.44 -2.05
N GLN A 30 -9.28 -5.54 -1.35
CA GLN A 30 -8.88 -6.82 -1.98
C GLN A 30 -9.96 -7.37 -2.91
N ASP A 31 -11.23 -7.18 -2.54
CA ASP A 31 -12.42 -7.47 -3.34
C ASP A 31 -12.37 -6.77 -4.71
N LEU A 32 -12.24 -5.44 -4.71
CA LEU A 32 -12.18 -4.64 -5.94
C LEU A 32 -10.92 -4.94 -6.76
N LEU A 33 -9.80 -5.26 -6.10
CA LEU A 33 -8.58 -5.67 -6.78
C LEU A 33 -8.78 -6.99 -7.52
N ALA A 34 -9.39 -7.99 -6.87
CA ALA A 34 -9.68 -9.29 -7.46
C ALA A 34 -10.59 -9.15 -8.69
N GLU A 35 -11.68 -8.38 -8.58
CA GLU A 35 -12.59 -8.12 -9.69
C GLU A 35 -11.87 -7.49 -10.89
N LYS A 36 -11.03 -6.47 -10.66
CA LYS A 36 -10.28 -5.81 -11.73
C LYS A 36 -9.28 -6.73 -12.42
N VAL A 37 -8.59 -7.56 -11.64
CA VAL A 37 -7.62 -8.53 -12.20
C VAL A 37 -8.35 -9.59 -13.04
N LEU A 38 -9.50 -10.07 -12.60
CA LEU A 38 -10.30 -11.04 -13.35
C LEU A 38 -10.89 -10.43 -14.62
N ALA A 39 -11.34 -9.19 -14.57
CA ALA A 39 -11.89 -8.48 -15.73
C ALA A 39 -10.84 -8.21 -16.83
N GLY A 40 -9.56 -8.08 -16.48
CA GLY A 40 -8.47 -7.82 -17.43
C GLY A 40 -7.81 -9.07 -18.03
N LYS A 41 -8.36 -10.28 -17.81
CA LYS A 41 -7.84 -11.56 -18.34
C LYS A 41 -8.47 -12.00 -19.69
N SER A 42 -9.11 -11.09 -20.40
CA SER A 42 -9.62 -11.30 -21.78
C SER A 42 -8.65 -10.79 -22.84
#